data_AF-A0AB74R372-F1
#
_entry.id   AF-A0AB74R372-F1
#
_cell.length_a   1.000
_cell.length_b   1.000
_cell.length_c   1.000
_cell.angle_alpha   90.00
_cell.angle_beta   90.00
_cell.angle_gamma   90.00
#
_symmetry.space_group_name_H-M   'P 1'
#
loop_
_entity.id
_entity.type
_entity.pdbx_description
1 polymer ?
#
loop_
_entity_poly.entity_id
_entity_poly.type
_entity_poly.pdbx_seq_one_letter_code
_entity_poly.pdbx_strand_id
1 'polypeptide(L)'
;MFESRCGVCCDSCTKKEQVNCTGCPTMEKPFWGGECKVKTCCESKELNHCGECDTFPCDMLLNKGKDQGFDPMVNIGQCRKWLEETVSN
;
A
#
# COMPACT_ATOMS: atom_id res chain seq x y z
N MET A 1 -10.50 4.00 6.36
CA MET A 1 -10.64 2.61 5.82
C MET A 1 -9.51 2.38 4.81
N PHE A 2 -8.76 1.28 4.85
CA PHE A 2 -7.60 1.08 3.95
C PHE A 2 -7.82 -0.05 2.93
N GLU A 3 -7.35 0.15 1.69
CA GLU A 3 -7.45 -0.87 0.63
C GLU A 3 -6.13 -1.63 0.43
N SER A 4 -5.00 -1.02 0.81
CA SER A 4 -3.68 -1.65 0.72
C SER A 4 -2.75 -1.19 1.82
N ARG A 5 -1.68 -1.95 2.07
CA ARG A 5 -0.68 -1.59 3.08
C ARG A 5 0.16 -0.39 2.68
N CYS A 6 0.24 -0.08 1.39
CA CYS A 6 1.19 0.88 0.82
C CYS A 6 0.57 2.19 0.33
N GLY A 7 -0.75 2.40 0.47
CA GLY A 7 -1.41 3.63 -0.03
C GLY A 7 -1.93 3.55 -1.46
N VAL A 8 -1.79 2.40 -2.14
CA VAL A 8 -2.40 2.19 -3.45
C VAL A 8 -3.90 1.93 -3.28
N CYS A 9 -4.74 2.74 -3.91
CA CYS A 9 -6.16 2.41 -4.10
C CYS A 9 -6.28 1.27 -5.11
N CYS A 10 -6.81 0.13 -4.67
CA CYS A 10 -6.97 -1.03 -5.53
C CYS A 10 -8.25 -0.93 -6.36
N ASP A 11 -9.23 -0.15 -5.94
CA ASP A 11 -10.48 0.05 -6.67
C ASP A 11 -10.33 0.87 -7.96
N SER A 12 -9.26 1.66 -8.12
CA SER A 12 -8.92 2.31 -9.39
C SER A 12 -8.05 1.43 -10.31
N CYS A 13 -7.69 0.22 -9.89
CA CYS A 13 -6.81 -0.67 -10.65
C CYS A 13 -7.62 -1.52 -11.64
N THR A 14 -7.62 -1.11 -12.91
CA THR A 14 -8.26 -1.86 -14.02
C THR A 14 -7.67 -3.26 -14.24
N LYS A 15 -6.47 -3.54 -13.73
CA LYS A 15 -5.85 -4.87 -13.80
C LYS A 15 -6.41 -5.85 -12.77
N LYS A 16 -7.18 -5.39 -11.78
CA LYS A 16 -7.71 -6.22 -10.68
C LYS A 16 -8.54 -7.39 -11.21
N GLU A 17 -9.43 -7.13 -12.16
CA GLU A 17 -10.25 -8.16 -12.81
C GLU A 17 -9.41 -9.07 -13.71
N GLN A 18 -8.45 -8.51 -14.47
CA GLN A 18 -7.61 -9.29 -15.38
C GLN A 18 -6.72 -10.31 -14.65
N VAL A 19 -6.27 -9.97 -13.43
CA VAL A 19 -5.36 -10.80 -12.64
C VAL A 19 -6.02 -11.46 -11.44
N ASN A 20 -7.36 -11.41 -11.33
CA ASN A 20 -8.14 -11.91 -10.19
C ASN A 20 -7.57 -11.45 -8.83
N CYS A 21 -7.13 -10.19 -8.75
CA CYS A 21 -6.57 -9.64 -7.52
C CYS A 21 -7.68 -9.41 -6.50
N THR A 22 -7.65 -10.14 -5.38
CA THR A 22 -8.65 -10.00 -4.31
C THR A 22 -8.34 -8.85 -3.34
N GLY A 23 -7.21 -8.17 -3.53
CA GLY A 23 -6.74 -7.06 -2.69
C GLY A 23 -5.43 -7.36 -1.99
N CYS A 24 -4.68 -6.30 -1.64
CA CYS A 24 -3.43 -6.43 -0.88
C CYS A 24 -3.59 -7.09 0.51
N PRO A 25 -4.67 -6.85 1.29
CA PRO A 25 -4.80 -7.48 2.61
C PRO A 25 -5.23 -8.95 2.55
N THR A 26 -5.84 -9.39 1.45
CA THR A 26 -6.38 -10.75 1.26
C THR A 26 -5.44 -11.65 0.47
N MET A 27 -4.61 -11.10 -0.44
CA MET A 27 -3.61 -11.88 -1.17
C MET A 27 -2.34 -12.06 -0.37
N GLU A 28 -1.86 -13.31 -0.23
CA GLU A 28 -0.54 -13.59 0.36
C GLU A 28 0.59 -12.98 -0.46
N LYS A 29 0.51 -13.11 -1.79
CA LYS A 29 1.52 -12.64 -2.74
C LYS A 29 0.92 -11.72 -3.79
N PRO A 30 1.65 -10.68 -4.21
CA PRO A 30 1.31 -9.90 -5.38
C PRO A 30 1.08 -10.72 -6.65
N PHE A 31 0.21 -10.20 -7.53
CA PHE A 31 -0.09 -10.84 -8.81
C PHE A 31 1.14 -10.97 -9.73
N TRP A 32 2.17 -10.13 -9.55
CA TRP A 32 3.42 -10.20 -10.32
C TRP A 32 4.40 -11.27 -9.80
N GLY A 33 3.98 -12.11 -8.84
CA GLY A 33 4.73 -13.28 -8.37
C GLY A 33 5.92 -12.99 -7.45
N GLY A 34 6.29 -11.72 -7.25
CA GLY A 34 7.35 -11.30 -6.32
C GLY A 34 6.82 -10.99 -4.92
N GLU A 35 7.71 -10.78 -3.96
CA GLU A 35 7.33 -10.34 -2.61
C GLU A 35 7.17 -8.81 -2.54
N CYS A 36 6.11 -8.34 -1.88
CA CYS A 36 5.94 -6.92 -1.59
C CYS A 36 6.63 -6.57 -0.26
N LYS A 37 7.83 -5.99 -0.34
CA LYS A 37 8.60 -5.53 0.83
C LYS A 37 7.78 -4.64 1.78
N VAL A 38 6.91 -3.80 1.22
CA VAL A 38 6.05 -2.92 2.01
C VAL A 38 5.01 -3.70 2.80
N LYS A 39 4.40 -4.74 2.20
CA LYS A 39 3.46 -5.62 2.89
C LYS A 39 4.17 -6.33 4.04
N THR A 40 5.31 -6.98 3.76
CA THR A 40 6.12 -7.68 4.76
C THR A 40 6.52 -6.74 5.91
N CYS A 41 6.91 -5.50 5.60
CA CYS A 41 7.26 -4.49 6.60
C CYS A 41 6.07 -4.11 7.48
N CYS A 42 4.89 -3.84 6.89
CA CYS A 42 3.69 -3.50 7.66
C CYS A 42 3.22 -4.69 8.51
N GLU A 43 3.22 -5.92 7.97
CA GLU A 43 2.85 -7.13 8.70
C GLU A 43 3.81 -7.42 9.86
N SER A 44 5.12 -7.25 9.64
CA SER A 44 6.14 -7.44 10.68
C SER A 44 6.05 -6.40 11.81
N LYS A 45 5.50 -5.22 11.52
CA LYS A 45 5.26 -4.15 12.49
C LYS A 45 3.83 -4.14 13.03
N GLU A 46 3.00 -5.10 12.61
CA GLU A 46 1.57 -5.18 12.95
C GLU A 46 0.78 -3.90 12.61
N LEU A 47 1.18 -3.19 11.54
CA LEU A 47 0.54 -1.95 11.07
C LEU A 47 -0.45 -2.23 9.94
N ASN A 48 -1.59 -1.56 9.95
CA ASN A 48 -2.60 -1.69 8.89
C ASN A 48 -2.16 -1.02 7.58
N HIS A 49 -1.41 0.07 7.64
CA HIS A 49 -0.79 0.67 6.47
C HIS A 49 0.46 1.49 6.81
N CYS A 50 1.27 1.82 5.80
CA CYS A 50 2.47 2.62 5.98
C CYS A 50 2.21 3.97 6.67
N GLY A 51 1.02 4.55 6.50
CA GLY A 51 0.64 5.80 7.18
C GLY A 51 0.70 5.72 8.71
N GLU A 52 0.52 4.54 9.32
CA GLU A 52 0.66 4.35 10.78
C GLU A 52 2.11 4.11 11.22
N CYS A 53 3.06 4.07 10.28
CA CYS A 53 4.45 3.80 10.61
C CYS A 53 5.13 5.05 11.17
N ASP A 54 5.89 4.91 12.26
CA ASP A 54 6.61 6.02 12.88
C ASP A 54 7.63 6.69 11.94
N THR A 55 8.17 5.92 11.00
CA THR A 55 9.15 6.39 10.00
C THR A 55 8.50 6.89 8.70
N PHE A 56 7.19 7.19 8.72
CA PHE A 56 6.46 7.58 7.52
C PHE A 56 6.67 9.06 7.13
N PRO A 57 6.87 9.39 5.83
CA PRO A 57 7.06 8.47 4.70
C PRO A 57 8.50 7.92 4.65
N CYS A 58 8.65 6.60 4.60
CA CYS A 58 9.96 5.94 4.58
C CYS A 58 10.51 5.80 3.15
N ASP A 59 11.82 5.64 3.02
CA ASP A 59 12.50 5.44 1.72
C ASP A 59 11.93 4.26 0.92
N MET A 60 11.50 3.20 1.60
CA MET A 60 10.91 2.02 0.94
C MET A 60 9.61 2.39 0.21
N LEU A 61 8.78 3.22 0.82
CA LEU A 61 7.55 3.70 0.20
C LEU A 61 7.85 4.77 -0.86
N LEU A 62 8.79 5.68 -0.59
CA LEU A 62 9.24 6.72 -1.53
C LEU A 62 9.88 6.15 -2.79
N ASN A 63 10.46 4.96 -2.76
CA ASN A 63 11.03 4.31 -3.94
C ASN A 63 10.06 3.33 -4.61
N LYS A 64 8.89 3.09 -4.02
CA LYS A 64 7.92 2.13 -4.54
C LYS A 64 7.35 2.60 -5.88
N GLY A 65 7.59 1.82 -6.94
CA GLY A 65 7.01 2.05 -8.26
C GLY A 65 7.72 3.10 -9.10
N LYS A 66 8.76 3.77 -8.59
CA LYS A 66 9.57 4.73 -9.36
C LYS A 66 10.15 4.09 -10.62
N ASP A 67 10.68 2.87 -10.52
CA ASP A 67 11.21 2.12 -11.67
C ASP A 67 10.15 1.81 -12.74
N GLN A 68 8.87 1.87 -12.39
CA GLN A 68 7.74 1.65 -13.29
C GLN A 68 7.08 2.98 -13.74
N GLY A 69 7.68 4.13 -13.41
CA GLY A 69 7.13 5.45 -13.70
C GLY A 69 5.95 5.86 -12.81
N PHE A 70 5.76 5.18 -11.67
CA PHE A 70 4.70 5.48 -10.72
C PHE A 70 5.14 6.58 -9.75
N ASP A 71 4.24 7.51 -9.45
CA ASP A 71 4.50 8.56 -8.46
C ASP A 71 4.22 8.05 -7.02
N PRO A 72 5.27 7.90 -6.17
CA PRO A 72 5.09 7.48 -4.78
C PRO A 72 4.32 8.50 -3.94
N MET A 73 4.29 9.78 -4.33
CA MET A 73 3.61 10.84 -3.59
C MET A 73 2.10 10.63 -3.55
N VAL A 74 1.52 10.04 -4.60
CA VAL A 74 0.09 9.67 -4.63
C VAL A 74 -0.23 8.69 -3.51
N ASN A 75 0.60 7.65 -3.37
CA ASN A 75 0.43 6.63 -2.34
C ASN A 75 0.64 7.21 -0.92
N ILE A 76 1.64 8.07 -0.75
CA ILE A 76 1.91 8.75 0.52
C ILE A 76 0.73 9.64 0.91
N GLY A 77 0.19 10.43 -0.01
CA GLY A 77 -0.99 11.24 0.23
C GLY A 77 -2.19 10.39 0.65
N GLN A 78 -2.40 9.24 0.00
CA GLN A 78 -3.47 8.32 0.35
C GLN A 78 -3.28 7.68 1.73
N CYS A 79 -2.06 7.27 2.09
CA CYS A 79 -1.76 6.77 3.43
C CYS A 79 -2.05 7.79 4.54
N ARG A 80 -1.80 9.08 4.30
CA ARG A 80 -2.14 10.15 5.26
C ARG A 80 -3.65 10.26 5.45
N LYS A 81 -4.42 10.28 4.36
CA LYS A 81 -5.88 10.32 4.41
C LYS A 81 -6.43 9.14 5.21
N TRP A 82 -5.94 7.93 4.97
CA TRP A 82 -6.38 6.75 5.72
C TRP A 82 -6.04 6.83 7.20
N LEU A 83 -4.87 7.39 7.56
CA LEU A 83 -4.53 7.64 8.96
C LEU A 83 -5.51 8.64 9.60
N GLU A 84 -5.75 9.77 8.94
CA GLU A 84 -6.66 10.82 9.42
C GLU A 84 -8.10 10.29 9.61
N GLU A 85 -8.58 9.47 8.68
CA GLU A 85 -9.89 8.79 8.78
C GLU A 85 -9.95 7.79 9.93
N THR A 86 -8.83 7.16 10.28
CA THR A 86 -8.76 6.14 11.34
C THR A 86 -8.68 6.79 12.73
N VAL A 87 -8.09 7.98 12.84
CA VAL A 87 -8.01 8.75 14.09
C VAL A 87 -9.31 9.52 14.39
N SER A 88 -10.11 9.81 13.36
CA SER A 88 -11.35 10.61 13.49
C SER A 88 -12.60 9.79 13.87
N ASN A 89 -12.45 8.52 14.24
CA ASN A 89 -13.54 7.57 14.49
C ASN A 89 -13.32 6.85 15.83
#